data_AF-A0A023FMT6-F1
#
_entry.id   AF-A0A023FMT6-F1
#
_cell.length_a   1.000
_cell.length_b   1.000
_cell.length_c   1.000
_cell.angle_alpha   90.00
_cell.angle_beta   90.00
_cell.angle_gamma   90.00
#
_symmetry.space_group_name_H-M   'P 1'
#
loop_
_entity.id
_entity.type
_entity.pdbx_description
1 polymer ?
#
loop_
_entity_poly.entity_id
_entity_poly.type
_entity_poly.pdbx_seq_one_letter_code
_entity_poly.pdbx_strand_id
1 'polypeptide(L)'
;RFVVSPCSSCVLPRCANKRRKMFFVFAVAAGIFLSMGLGGTTPTNPKAVECPAPITKVPHGGHKVLIIKGHTENCTCPLPNGGLGKHADGTMCTGIKDGIRIRGNCSNGDCKPAESTYGCEGRNGTETDSIVNRVLCFFECNNGGRKEWRYLPDGTPCVNKDDGTDENGKNGTCKHRPHRDAPNETVCFPNDQLHLVGC
;
A
#
# COMPACT_ATOMS: atom_id res chain seq x y z
N ARG A 1 -41.39 -46.36 9.80
CA ARG A 1 -41.34 -47.72 10.40
C ARG A 1 -41.20 -48.72 9.25
N PHE A 2 -40.13 -49.52 9.26
CA PHE A 2 -39.82 -50.70 8.39
C PHE A 2 -39.56 -50.39 6.90
N VAL A 3 -38.33 -50.46 6.35
CA VAL A 3 -37.41 -51.62 6.08
C VAL A 3 -38.19 -52.75 5.36
N VAL A 4 -37.80 -53.41 4.25
CA VAL A 4 -36.52 -53.96 3.77
C VAL A 4 -36.68 -54.30 2.27
N SER A 5 -35.57 -54.38 1.54
CA SER A 5 -35.41 -55.12 0.28
C SER A 5 -35.90 -56.58 0.36
N PRO A 6 -36.19 -57.21 -0.80
CA PRO A 6 -35.54 -58.50 -1.14
C PRO A 6 -34.97 -58.43 -2.58
N CYS A 7 -33.91 -59.13 -3.00
CA CYS A 7 -33.43 -60.51 -2.84
C CYS A 7 -33.73 -61.37 -4.09
N SER A 8 -32.69 -62.11 -4.51
CA SER A 8 -32.69 -63.40 -5.21
C SER A 8 -33.08 -63.47 -6.70
N SER A 9 -32.14 -63.85 -7.60
CA SER A 9 -31.69 -65.23 -7.94
C SER A 9 -32.45 -65.73 -9.18
N CYS A 10 -31.94 -66.43 -10.20
CA CYS A 10 -30.83 -67.37 -10.32
C CYS A 10 -30.60 -67.75 -11.82
N VAL A 11 -29.34 -68.03 -12.19
CA VAL A 11 -28.89 -69.27 -12.89
C VAL A 11 -28.92 -69.41 -14.44
N LEU A 12 -27.67 -69.45 -14.99
CA LEU A 12 -27.09 -70.31 -16.07
C LEU A 12 -27.65 -70.19 -17.52
N PRO A 13 -26.91 -70.63 -18.59
CA PRO A 13 -25.84 -71.62 -18.55
C PRO A 13 -24.56 -71.39 -19.39
N ARG A 14 -23.51 -72.07 -18.90
CA ARG A 14 -22.60 -73.00 -19.58
C ARG A 14 -21.82 -72.56 -20.84
N CYS A 15 -20.51 -72.65 -20.61
CA CYS A 15 -19.55 -73.51 -21.34
C CYS A 15 -18.94 -73.02 -22.64
N ALA A 16 -17.59 -73.06 -22.57
CA ALA A 16 -16.68 -73.50 -23.62
C ALA A 16 -16.44 -72.44 -24.74
N ASN A 17 -15.24 -72.27 -25.28
CA ASN A 17 -14.06 -73.10 -25.25
C ASN A 17 -12.87 -72.28 -25.80
N LYS A 18 -11.66 -72.74 -25.46
CA LYS A 18 -10.49 -72.78 -26.35
C LYS A 18 -9.64 -71.52 -26.57
N ARG A 19 -8.56 -71.49 -25.77
CA ARG A 19 -7.21 -70.96 -26.06
C ARG A 19 -6.79 -70.97 -27.54
N ARG A 20 -6.24 -69.85 -28.02
CA ARG A 20 -5.06 -69.75 -28.93
C ARG A 20 -4.33 -68.43 -28.60
N LYS A 21 -3.09 -68.51 -28.09
CA LYS A 21 -1.80 -68.12 -28.76
C LYS A 21 -1.85 -66.69 -29.33
N MET A 22 -0.95 -65.77 -28.98
CA MET A 22 0.51 -65.89 -29.16
C MET A 22 1.30 -64.83 -28.36
N PHE A 23 2.49 -65.24 -27.94
CA PHE A 23 3.60 -64.48 -27.36
C PHE A 23 4.09 -63.31 -28.24
N PHE A 24 4.52 -62.19 -27.64
CA PHE A 24 5.60 -61.32 -28.15
C PHE A 24 6.25 -60.57 -26.96
N VAL A 25 7.38 -61.06 -26.43
CA VAL A 25 8.79 -60.65 -26.65
C VAL A 25 9.17 -59.35 -25.91
N PHE A 26 9.98 -59.52 -24.86
CA PHE A 26 10.78 -58.49 -24.20
C PHE A 26 11.99 -58.12 -25.07
N ALA A 27 12.32 -56.83 -25.15
CA ALA A 27 13.65 -56.37 -25.56
C ALA A 27 14.08 -55.20 -24.66
N VAL A 28 15.18 -55.40 -23.94
CA VAL A 28 15.94 -54.42 -23.16
C VAL A 28 17.22 -54.16 -23.93
N ALA A 29 17.60 -52.91 -24.17
CA ALA A 29 19.01 -52.49 -24.23
C ALA A 29 19.15 -50.96 -24.24
N ALA A 30 20.23 -50.51 -23.62
CA ALA A 30 20.52 -49.17 -23.14
C ALA A 30 21.02 -48.16 -24.19
N GLY A 31 20.73 -46.89 -23.92
CA GLY A 31 21.74 -45.83 -23.74
C GLY A 31 22.41 -45.23 -24.98
N ILE A 32 22.10 -43.97 -25.28
CA ILE A 32 23.06 -43.00 -25.84
C ILE A 32 22.80 -41.63 -25.21
N PHE A 33 23.88 -41.04 -24.69
CA PHE A 33 23.99 -39.69 -24.17
C PHE A 33 23.55 -38.64 -25.21
N LEU A 34 22.60 -37.76 -24.85
CA LEU A 34 22.38 -36.48 -25.52
C LEU A 34 22.96 -35.38 -24.63
N SER A 35 24.26 -35.16 -24.76
CA SER A 35 24.93 -33.95 -24.29
C SER A 35 24.99 -32.92 -25.41
N MET A 36 24.77 -31.66 -25.02
CA MET A 36 25.02 -30.41 -25.75
C MET A 36 23.84 -29.86 -26.57
N GLY A 37 23.18 -28.87 -25.98
CA GLY A 37 22.36 -27.90 -26.71
C GLY A 37 21.31 -27.26 -25.82
N LEU A 38 21.52 -25.98 -25.46
CA LEU A 38 20.61 -25.10 -24.69
C LEU A 38 20.60 -25.31 -23.15
N GLY A 39 21.73 -25.06 -22.50
CA GLY A 39 21.75 -24.63 -21.10
C GLY A 39 21.79 -23.10 -21.08
N GLY A 40 20.71 -22.49 -20.59
CA GLY A 40 20.42 -21.08 -20.73
C GLY A 40 21.51 -20.13 -20.24
N THR A 41 21.52 -18.94 -20.83
CA THR A 41 22.09 -17.75 -20.21
C THR A 41 21.69 -17.74 -18.75
N THR A 42 22.66 -17.87 -17.87
CA THR A 42 22.55 -17.50 -16.47
C THR A 42 21.74 -16.21 -16.38
N PRO A 43 20.58 -16.18 -15.69
CA PRO A 43 20.15 -14.92 -15.13
C PRO A 43 21.17 -14.60 -14.06
N THR A 44 22.18 -13.82 -14.42
CA THR A 44 22.92 -12.99 -13.46
C THR A 44 21.91 -11.98 -12.92
N ASN A 45 20.95 -12.45 -12.12
CA ASN A 45 20.33 -11.58 -11.14
C ASN A 45 21.35 -11.57 -10.01
N PRO A 46 22.14 -10.49 -9.82
CA PRO A 46 22.78 -10.31 -8.53
C PRO A 46 21.66 -10.47 -7.51
N LYS A 47 21.80 -11.44 -6.60
CA LYS A 47 20.90 -11.60 -5.46
C LYS A 47 20.64 -10.19 -4.96
N ALA A 48 19.41 -9.69 -5.05
CA ALA A 48 19.10 -8.36 -4.56
C ALA A 48 19.43 -8.39 -3.06
N VAL A 49 20.61 -7.88 -2.71
CA VAL A 49 21.06 -7.71 -1.32
C VAL A 49 20.29 -6.53 -0.70
N GLU A 50 19.69 -5.71 -1.55
CA GLU A 50 19.02 -4.47 -1.22
C GLU A 50 17.52 -4.56 -1.49
N CYS A 51 16.76 -3.76 -0.75
CA CYS A 51 15.34 -3.63 -0.99
C CYS A 51 15.08 -3.07 -2.39
N PRO A 52 14.02 -3.56 -3.08
CA PRO A 52 13.56 -2.91 -4.29
C PRO A 52 13.20 -1.45 -3.99
N ALA A 53 13.21 -0.62 -5.04
CA ALA A 53 12.83 0.78 -4.90
C ALA A 53 11.45 0.89 -4.22
N PRO A 54 11.30 1.75 -3.20
CA PRO A 54 10.08 1.85 -2.40
C PRO A 54 8.91 2.29 -3.28
N ILE A 55 7.84 1.50 -3.27
CA ILE A 55 6.58 1.79 -3.95
C ILE A 55 5.39 1.52 -3.02
N THR A 56 4.42 2.43 -3.03
CA THR A 56 3.12 2.23 -2.36
C THR A 56 2.03 2.14 -3.42
N LYS A 57 1.19 1.11 -3.32
CA LYS A 57 0.04 0.90 -4.20
C LYS A 57 -1.22 1.32 -3.46
N VAL A 58 -1.87 2.39 -3.92
CA VAL A 58 -3.13 2.85 -3.34
C VAL A 58 -4.29 2.62 -4.33
N PRO A 59 -5.46 2.16 -3.86
CA PRO A 59 -6.64 2.06 -4.71
C PRO A 59 -7.02 3.43 -5.28
N HIS A 60 -7.34 3.50 -6.57
CA HIS A 60 -7.73 4.74 -7.24
C HIS A 60 -8.93 4.51 -8.17
N GLY A 61 -10.14 4.44 -7.60
CA GLY A 61 -11.40 4.35 -8.35
C GLY A 61 -11.57 3.06 -9.18
N GLY A 62 -12.60 2.28 -8.90
CA GLY A 62 -12.82 1.00 -9.58
C GLY A 62 -11.67 0.00 -9.35
N HIS A 63 -11.19 -0.66 -10.41
CA HIS A 63 -10.08 -1.64 -10.36
C HIS A 63 -8.69 -1.05 -10.63
N LYS A 64 -8.54 0.28 -10.61
CA LYS A 64 -7.26 0.94 -10.88
C LYS A 64 -6.45 1.14 -9.59
N VAL A 65 -5.13 1.03 -9.71
CA VAL A 65 -4.18 1.22 -8.62
C VAL A 65 -3.21 2.34 -8.99
N LEU A 66 -3.08 3.32 -8.10
CA LEU A 66 -2.07 4.38 -8.22
C LEU A 66 -0.77 3.90 -7.56
N ILE A 67 0.35 4.06 -8.27
CA ILE A 67 1.69 3.70 -7.78
C ILE A 67 2.41 4.98 -7.36
N ILE A 68 2.65 5.12 -6.07
CA ILE A 68 3.45 6.21 -5.50
C ILE A 68 4.88 5.70 -5.39
N LYS A 69 5.78 6.28 -6.20
CA LYS A 69 7.21 5.96 -6.17
C LYS A 69 7.90 6.71 -5.02
N GLY A 70 8.94 6.13 -4.44
CA GLY A 70 9.71 6.77 -3.36
C GLY A 70 9.04 6.67 -1.99
N HIS A 71 7.92 5.94 -1.89
CA HIS A 71 7.14 5.81 -0.66
C HIS A 71 6.97 4.35 -0.29
N THR A 72 6.99 4.03 1.01
CA THR A 72 6.77 2.66 1.51
C THR A 72 5.86 2.64 2.73
N GLU A 73 5.10 1.56 2.91
CA GLU A 73 4.33 1.33 4.14
C GLU A 73 5.17 0.67 5.24
N ASN A 74 6.29 0.06 4.86
CA ASN A 74 7.20 -0.61 5.77
C ASN A 74 8.65 -0.27 5.37
N CYS A 75 9.47 0.10 6.35
CA CYS A 75 10.88 0.38 6.14
C CYS A 75 11.74 -0.88 5.99
N THR A 76 11.09 -2.04 5.98
CA THR A 76 11.69 -3.35 5.72
C THR A 76 11.05 -4.03 4.52
N CYS A 77 11.80 -4.90 3.86
CA CYS A 77 11.33 -5.68 2.71
C CYS A 77 11.81 -7.14 2.82
N PRO A 78 11.05 -8.12 2.30
CA PRO A 78 11.54 -9.48 2.16
C PRO A 78 12.56 -9.57 1.02
N LEU A 79 13.73 -10.17 1.29
CA LEU A 79 14.75 -10.44 0.30
C LEU A 79 14.60 -11.86 -0.28
N PRO A 80 15.04 -12.12 -1.52
CA PRO A 80 14.92 -13.44 -2.16
C PRO A 80 15.61 -14.58 -1.41
N ASN A 81 16.57 -14.27 -0.53
CA ASN A 81 17.27 -15.24 0.31
C ASN A 81 16.50 -15.59 1.62
N GLY A 82 15.27 -15.09 1.80
CA GLY A 82 14.49 -15.28 3.02
C GLY A 82 14.88 -14.34 4.16
N GLY A 83 15.85 -13.44 3.96
CA GLY A 83 16.21 -12.40 4.91
C GLY A 83 15.28 -11.18 4.83
N LEU A 84 15.41 -10.29 5.80
CA LEU A 84 14.73 -8.99 5.82
C LEU A 84 15.73 -7.89 5.46
N GLY A 85 15.50 -7.23 4.33
CA GLY A 85 16.23 -6.03 3.92
C GLY A 85 15.64 -4.78 4.57
N LYS A 86 16.40 -3.69 4.51
CA LYS A 86 15.96 -2.37 4.98
C LYS A 86 15.97 -1.39 3.82
N HIS A 87 14.95 -0.55 3.73
CA HIS A 87 15.01 0.62 2.86
C HIS A 87 16.03 1.62 3.43
N ALA A 88 16.62 2.44 2.55
CA ALA A 88 17.61 3.43 2.93
C ALA A 88 17.03 4.44 3.94
N ASP A 89 17.87 4.88 4.88
CA ASP A 89 17.50 5.93 5.82
C ASP A 89 17.08 7.20 5.07
N GLY A 90 16.02 7.86 5.55
CA GLY A 90 15.41 9.00 4.86
C GLY A 90 14.32 8.63 3.84
N THR A 91 14.11 7.36 3.53
CA THR A 91 13.00 6.93 2.65
C THR A 91 11.65 7.33 3.26
N MET A 92 10.83 8.06 2.52
CA MET A 92 9.48 8.44 2.97
C MET A 92 8.63 7.21 3.27
N CYS A 93 8.05 7.16 4.45
CA CYS A 93 7.25 6.02 4.90
C CYS A 93 5.91 6.45 5.52
N THR A 94 4.93 5.56 5.43
CA THR A 94 3.67 5.66 6.18
C THR A 94 3.54 4.44 7.08
N GLY A 95 3.60 4.63 8.39
CA GLY A 95 3.55 3.55 9.38
C GLY A 95 2.35 3.66 10.32
N ILE A 96 2.23 2.72 11.23
CA ILE A 96 1.32 2.81 12.39
C ILE A 96 2.18 2.85 13.64
N LYS A 97 2.00 3.87 14.47
CA LYS A 97 2.64 4.01 15.78
C LYS A 97 1.57 4.33 16.81
N ASP A 98 1.51 3.55 17.89
CA ASP A 98 0.51 3.72 18.96
C ASP A 98 -0.94 3.71 18.43
N GLY A 99 -1.21 2.91 17.39
CA GLY A 99 -2.53 2.83 16.73
C GLY A 99 -2.84 3.99 15.78
N ILE A 100 -1.96 5.00 15.67
CA ILE A 100 -2.12 6.17 14.83
C ILE A 100 -1.29 6.01 13.56
N ARG A 101 -1.88 6.35 12.41
CA ARG A 101 -1.17 6.38 11.13
C ARG A 101 -0.20 7.57 11.13
N ILE A 102 1.09 7.29 11.00
CA ILE A 102 2.14 8.30 10.95
C ILE A 102 2.73 8.40 9.55
N ARG A 103 3.14 9.60 9.15
CA ARG A 103 4.03 9.82 8.01
C ARG A 103 5.41 10.17 8.54
N GLY A 104 6.44 9.64 7.91
CA GLY A 104 7.78 9.82 8.38
C GLY A 104 8.86 9.38 7.42
N ASN A 105 10.04 9.13 7.97
CA ASN A 105 11.20 8.67 7.25
C ASN A 105 11.71 7.37 7.87
N CYS A 106 12.19 6.46 7.02
CA CYS A 106 12.87 5.26 7.46
C CYS A 106 14.14 5.62 8.22
N SER A 107 14.35 4.99 9.37
CA SER A 107 15.61 5.00 10.09
C SER A 107 15.84 3.63 10.70
N ASN A 108 16.94 2.98 10.32
CA ASN A 108 17.32 1.64 10.78
C ASN A 108 16.25 0.56 10.56
N GLY A 109 15.40 0.71 9.54
CA GLY A 109 14.31 -0.23 9.23
C GLY A 109 13.00 0.06 9.94
N ASP A 110 12.92 1.14 10.74
CA ASP A 110 11.67 1.60 11.34
C ASP A 110 11.17 2.87 10.65
N CYS A 111 9.86 3.03 10.53
CA CYS A 111 9.28 4.32 10.13
C CYS A 111 9.27 5.27 11.32
N LYS A 112 10.19 6.24 11.36
CA LYS A 112 10.21 7.29 12.37
C LYS A 112 9.38 8.47 11.88
N PRO A 113 8.49 9.04 12.71
CA PRO A 113 7.71 10.21 12.31
C PRO A 113 8.66 11.33 11.84
N ALA A 114 8.29 12.02 10.77
CA ALA A 114 9.06 13.18 10.33
C ALA A 114 9.07 14.22 11.45
N GLU A 115 10.17 14.97 11.58
CA GLU A 115 10.38 15.92 12.69
C GLU A 115 9.33 17.04 12.80
N SER A 116 8.36 17.15 11.89
CA SER A 116 7.21 18.03 12.06
C SER A 116 6.12 17.34 12.90
N THR A 117 6.19 17.50 14.23
CA THR A 117 5.11 17.09 15.13
C THR A 117 4.00 18.14 15.13
N TYR A 118 2.75 17.70 15.23
CA TYR A 118 1.63 18.62 15.50
C TYR A 118 1.90 19.33 16.84
N GLY A 119 1.86 20.66 16.87
CA GLY A 119 2.34 21.49 17.99
C GLY A 119 1.94 22.97 17.84
N CYS A 120 2.81 23.91 18.21
CA CYS A 120 2.54 25.35 18.17
C CYS A 120 1.34 25.81 19.04
N GLU A 121 1.22 25.30 20.27
CA GLU A 121 0.16 25.73 21.20
C GLU A 121 0.22 27.24 21.49
N GLY A 122 -0.96 27.87 21.56
CA GLY A 122 -1.09 29.31 21.79
C GLY A 122 -0.73 30.20 20.60
N ARG A 123 -0.29 29.62 19.48
CA ARG A 123 0.07 30.35 18.26
C ARG A 123 -1.02 30.27 17.19
N ASN A 124 -1.04 31.26 16.30
CA ASN A 124 -2.05 31.36 15.24
C ASN A 124 -1.46 31.54 13.82
N GLY A 125 -0.14 31.49 13.68
CA GLY A 125 0.55 31.64 12.39
C GLY A 125 0.80 33.09 11.99
N THR A 126 0.54 34.07 12.86
CA THR A 126 0.86 35.49 12.62
C THR A 126 2.21 35.91 13.19
N GLU A 127 2.85 35.02 13.95
CA GLU A 127 4.16 35.24 14.54
C GLU A 127 5.24 35.33 13.45
N THR A 128 6.32 36.07 13.73
CA THR A 128 7.39 36.33 12.74
C THR A 128 8.16 35.08 12.33
N ASP A 129 8.18 34.05 13.17
CA ASP A 129 8.84 32.76 12.92
C ASP A 129 7.88 31.70 12.34
N SER A 130 6.61 32.06 12.10
CA SER A 130 5.60 31.17 11.55
C SER A 130 5.68 31.11 10.01
N ILE A 131 5.71 29.90 9.45
CA ILE A 131 5.64 29.67 8.00
C ILE A 131 4.22 29.19 7.67
N VAL A 132 3.42 30.07 7.06
CA VAL A 132 2.00 29.79 6.77
C VAL A 132 1.83 29.11 5.42
N ASN A 133 1.18 27.95 5.40
CA ASN A 133 0.66 27.32 4.20
C ASN A 133 -0.82 27.69 3.99
N ARG A 134 -1.05 28.70 3.14
CA ARG A 134 -2.40 29.20 2.83
C ARG A 134 -3.23 28.29 1.93
N VAL A 135 -2.66 27.23 1.37
CA VAL A 135 -3.43 26.28 0.55
C VAL A 135 -4.01 25.19 1.42
N LEU A 136 -3.22 24.69 2.38
CA LEU A 136 -3.57 23.56 3.23
C LEU A 136 -4.04 23.96 4.64
N CYS A 137 -4.21 25.26 4.89
CA CYS A 137 -4.68 25.79 6.17
C CYS A 137 -3.89 25.29 7.39
N PHE A 138 -2.57 25.28 7.30
CA PHE A 138 -1.68 25.05 8.43
C PHE A 138 -0.54 26.05 8.44
N PHE A 139 0.13 26.17 9.58
CA PHE A 139 1.39 26.88 9.71
C PHE A 139 2.40 26.02 10.44
N GLU A 140 3.67 26.24 10.15
CA GLU A 140 4.79 25.68 10.90
C GLU A 140 5.33 26.74 11.84
N CYS A 141 5.81 26.34 13.02
CA CYS A 141 6.51 27.20 13.96
C CYS A 141 7.78 26.51 14.46
N ASN A 142 8.67 27.28 15.10
CA ASN A 142 9.83 26.73 15.79
C ASN A 142 9.63 26.83 17.31
N ASN A 143 9.70 25.69 17.98
CA ASN A 143 9.61 25.60 19.43
C ASN A 143 10.90 24.99 19.99
N GLY A 144 11.80 25.85 20.48
CA GLY A 144 13.06 25.40 21.09
C GLY A 144 13.97 24.59 20.15
N GLY A 145 13.97 24.89 18.85
CA GLY A 145 14.77 24.19 17.85
C GLY A 145 14.05 23.04 17.16
N ARG A 146 12.83 22.69 17.58
CA ARG A 146 11.97 21.70 16.91
C ARG A 146 10.98 22.40 16.01
N LYS A 147 10.88 21.93 14.77
CA LYS A 147 9.84 22.38 13.84
C LYS A 147 8.53 21.68 14.23
N GLU A 148 7.50 22.46 14.52
CA GLU A 148 6.16 21.98 14.82
C GLU A 148 5.17 22.56 13.81
N TRP A 149 3.95 22.03 13.74
CA TRP A 149 2.91 22.58 12.89
C TRP A 149 1.53 22.54 13.53
N ARG A 150 0.64 23.44 13.11
CA ARG A 150 -0.75 23.48 13.57
C ARG A 150 -1.66 23.97 12.45
N TYR A 151 -2.94 23.60 12.52
CA TYR A 151 -3.95 24.18 11.65
C TYR A 151 -4.12 25.68 11.91
N LEU A 152 -4.37 26.43 10.84
CA LEU A 152 -4.75 27.84 10.93
C LEU A 152 -6.12 27.96 11.62
N PRO A 153 -6.39 29.04 12.34
CA PRO A 153 -7.69 29.22 12.98
C PRO A 153 -8.80 29.37 11.93
N ASP A 154 -10.01 28.98 12.33
CA ASP A 154 -11.22 29.21 11.55
C ASP A 154 -11.35 30.71 11.22
N GLY A 155 -11.68 31.02 9.96
CA GLY A 155 -11.77 32.39 9.47
C GLY A 155 -10.49 32.91 8.80
N THR A 156 -9.38 32.16 8.85
CA THR A 156 -8.13 32.58 8.21
C THR A 156 -8.26 32.60 6.68
N PRO A 157 -7.86 33.69 6.00
CA PRO A 157 -7.85 33.74 4.54
C PRO A 157 -6.88 32.73 3.91
N CYS A 158 -7.38 31.98 2.93
CA CYS A 158 -6.67 30.89 2.26
C CYS A 158 -6.89 30.92 0.74
N VAL A 159 -6.19 30.07 0.00
CA VAL A 159 -6.35 29.92 -1.46
C VAL A 159 -6.69 28.46 -1.75
N ASN A 160 -7.93 28.20 -2.17
CA ASN A 160 -8.37 26.86 -2.53
C ASN A 160 -7.91 26.54 -3.95
N LYS A 161 -7.16 25.43 -4.10
CA LYS A 161 -6.69 24.92 -5.39
C LYS A 161 -7.32 23.58 -5.79
N ASP A 162 -8.33 23.12 -5.04
CA ASP A 162 -8.95 21.81 -5.25
C ASP A 162 -9.94 21.79 -6.41
N ASP A 163 -10.49 22.96 -6.76
CA ASP A 163 -11.44 23.16 -7.86
C ASP A 163 -10.84 22.82 -9.24
N GLY A 164 -9.52 22.98 -9.41
CA GLY A 164 -8.82 22.64 -10.66
C GLY A 164 -9.20 23.52 -11.87
N THR A 165 -10.10 24.49 -11.71
CA THR A 165 -10.53 25.42 -12.77
C THR A 165 -9.67 26.68 -12.89
N ASP A 166 -8.91 27.02 -11.84
CA ASP A 166 -8.00 28.18 -11.82
C ASP A 166 -6.61 27.74 -11.31
N GLU A 167 -5.58 27.91 -12.12
CA GLU A 167 -4.18 27.61 -11.74
C GLU A 167 -3.71 28.47 -10.55
N ASN A 168 -4.29 29.66 -10.40
CA ASN A 168 -4.02 30.56 -9.28
C ASN A 168 -4.81 30.18 -8.03
N GLY A 169 -5.88 29.40 -8.17
CA GLY A 169 -6.80 29.02 -7.10
C GLY A 169 -7.79 30.12 -6.74
N LYS A 170 -8.88 29.74 -6.07
CA LYS A 170 -9.92 30.67 -5.61
C LYS A 170 -9.63 31.19 -4.21
N ASN A 171 -9.98 32.45 -3.96
CA ASN A 171 -9.97 32.98 -2.60
C ASN A 171 -10.92 32.18 -1.71
N GLY A 172 -10.43 31.79 -0.56
CA GLY A 172 -11.14 30.97 0.38
C GLY A 172 -10.92 31.38 1.83
N THR A 173 -11.58 30.63 2.71
CA THR A 173 -11.45 30.76 4.15
C THR A 173 -11.22 29.39 4.78
N CYS A 174 -10.26 29.29 5.70
CA CYS A 174 -10.04 28.09 6.49
C CYS A 174 -11.25 27.86 7.39
N LYS A 175 -11.92 26.72 7.25
CA LYS A 175 -13.09 26.33 8.03
C LYS A 175 -12.99 24.88 8.49
N HIS A 176 -13.53 24.61 9.67
CA HIS A 176 -13.70 23.26 10.16
C HIS A 176 -14.91 22.58 9.50
N ARG A 177 -14.78 21.31 9.08
CA ARG A 177 -15.94 20.50 8.66
C ARG A 177 -16.42 19.63 9.81
N PRO A 178 -17.62 19.91 10.35
CA PRO A 178 -18.20 19.06 11.38
C PRO A 178 -18.27 17.60 10.91
N HIS A 179 -18.01 16.67 11.83
CA HIS A 179 -18.18 15.21 11.65
C HIS A 179 -17.24 14.51 10.65
N ARG A 180 -16.42 15.24 9.89
CA ARG A 180 -15.46 14.66 8.93
C ARG A 180 -14.01 14.81 9.38
N ASP A 181 -13.68 15.98 9.90
CA ASP A 181 -12.31 16.37 10.18
C ASP A 181 -12.01 16.27 11.68
N ALA A 182 -10.73 16.25 12.05
CA ALA A 182 -10.34 16.32 13.46
C ALA A 182 -10.86 17.63 14.09
N PRO A 183 -11.13 17.69 15.42
CA PRO A 183 -11.76 18.86 16.05
C PRO A 183 -11.08 20.21 15.81
N ASN A 184 -9.76 20.20 15.56
CA ASN A 184 -8.96 21.40 15.31
C ASN A 184 -8.51 21.51 13.85
N GLU A 185 -8.91 20.58 12.99
CA GLU A 185 -8.55 20.58 11.58
C GLU A 185 -9.43 21.56 10.81
N THR A 186 -8.77 22.47 10.10
CA THR A 186 -9.40 23.39 9.17
C THR A 186 -8.92 23.09 7.76
N VAL A 187 -9.83 23.19 6.80
CA VAL A 187 -9.53 23.06 5.38
C VAL A 187 -9.93 24.35 4.65
N CYS A 188 -9.28 24.61 3.53
CA CYS A 188 -9.56 25.82 2.76
C CYS A 188 -10.84 25.67 1.95
N PHE A 189 -11.88 26.44 2.26
CA PHE A 189 -13.12 26.47 1.49
C PHE A 189 -13.18 27.68 0.57
N PRO A 190 -13.56 27.51 -0.71
CA PRO A 190 -13.87 28.63 -1.58
C PRO A 190 -14.93 29.54 -0.94
N ASN A 191 -14.75 30.86 -1.02
CA ASN A 191 -15.65 31.81 -0.35
C ASN A 191 -17.10 31.74 -0.86
N ASP A 192 -17.29 31.41 -2.14
CA ASP A 192 -18.59 31.16 -2.77
C ASP A 192 -19.29 29.89 -2.24
N GLN A 193 -18.55 28.98 -1.61
CA GLN A 193 -19.04 27.70 -1.08
C GLN A 193 -19.12 27.67 0.45
N LEU A 194 -18.83 28.77 1.15
CA LEU A 194 -18.87 28.82 2.62
C LEU A 194 -20.26 28.50 3.19
N HIS A 195 -21.33 28.76 2.43
CA HIS A 195 -22.70 28.40 2.80
C HIS A 195 -22.93 26.89 2.96
N LEU A 196 -22.02 26.04 2.47
CA LEU A 196 -22.06 24.59 2.64
C LEU A 196 -21.43 24.11 3.95
N VAL A 197 -20.79 25.02 4.69
CA VAL A 197 -19.99 24.73 5.91
C VAL A 197 -20.55 25.55 7.06
N GLY A 198 -21.80 25.25 7.42
CA GLY A 198 -22.52 25.87 8.51
C GLY A 198 -23.97 25.37 8.55
N CYS A 199 -24.46 25.04 9.74
CA CYS A 199 -25.88 24.83 9.99
C CYS A 199 -26.56 26.17 10.28
#